data_AF-A0A1F4YPC6-F1
#
_entry.id   AF-A0A1F4YPC6-F1
#
_cell.length_a   1.000
_cell.length_b   1.000
_cell.length_c   1.000
_cell.angle_alpha   90.00
_cell.angle_beta   90.00
_cell.angle_gamma   90.00
#
_symmetry.space_group_name_H-M   'P 1'
#
loop_
_entity.id
_entity.type
_entity.pdbx_description
1 polymer ?
#
loop_
_entity_poly.entity_id
_entity_poly.type
_entity_poly.pdbx_seq_one_letter_code
_entity_poly.pdbx_strand_id
1 'polypeptide(L)'
;MIEPVFFRDKAGYIVGRIIADSRVIPIVMPIYNGSHGVYVDTVILAEPEVSIILGFAYSYFHVDVIKHEALVSFLQTTLPAKPVSEPCTSIGFNRHGKTVFYRALHRFVHEAHEKFVIAPGKEGAVMIVFTMPGCNFVFKVVKDRPCFLRSRELTPKAITQKQVVEKYNFVCHRDRVGRLVDTQEFENLRFGKIRFSKPLLRDFAPAAKGLVSFEGDHVVIHHLYVQRKVNPLPICVLHDKNHESIRKVVIDFGYFLKDLAAQGSSPATFSIPGIMA
;
A
#
# COMPACT_ATOMS: atom_id res chain seq x y z
N MET A 1 10.86 -19.19 18.65
CA MET A 1 9.53 -18.86 18.09
C MET A 1 8.87 -17.83 18.98
N ILE A 2 7.94 -17.03 18.46
CA ILE A 2 7.05 -16.24 19.34
C ILE A 2 5.81 -17.06 19.68
N GLU A 3 5.27 -16.86 20.89
CA GLU A 3 4.14 -17.62 21.42
C GLU A 3 2.84 -17.44 20.62
N PRO A 4 2.41 -16.23 20.22
CA PRO A 4 1.13 -16.09 19.54
C PRO A 4 1.20 -16.56 18.10
N VAL A 5 0.17 -17.31 17.68
CA VAL A 5 -0.07 -17.70 16.30
C VAL A 5 -0.75 -16.56 15.56
N PHE A 6 -0.33 -16.31 14.33
CA PHE A 6 -0.86 -15.25 13.49
C PHE A 6 -1.93 -15.84 12.59
N PHE A 7 -3.18 -15.43 12.71
CA PHE A 7 -4.27 -15.97 11.90
C PHE A 7 -4.64 -15.04 10.76
N ARG A 8 -4.75 -15.59 9.55
CA ARG A 8 -5.28 -14.87 8.39
C ARG A 8 -5.96 -15.85 7.45
N ASP A 9 -7.19 -15.52 7.07
CA ASP A 9 -8.06 -16.34 6.23
C ASP A 9 -8.19 -17.77 6.78
N LYS A 10 -7.67 -18.77 6.04
CA LYS A 10 -7.77 -20.20 6.36
C LYS A 10 -6.51 -20.76 7.02
N ALA A 11 -5.53 -19.92 7.35
CA ALA A 11 -4.22 -20.34 7.85
C ALA A 11 -3.87 -19.68 9.19
N GLY A 12 -3.22 -20.45 10.05
CA GLY A 12 -2.39 -19.92 11.12
C GLY A 12 -0.95 -19.81 10.63
N TYR A 13 -0.16 -18.92 11.20
CA TYR A 13 1.24 -18.72 10.84
C TYR A 13 2.04 -18.70 12.13
N ILE A 14 2.97 -19.64 12.25
CA ILE A 14 3.96 -19.64 13.32
C ILE A 14 5.14 -18.81 12.83
N VAL A 15 5.41 -17.71 13.53
CA VAL A 15 6.48 -16.77 13.17
C VAL A 15 7.63 -16.91 14.16
N GLY A 16 8.84 -16.79 13.67
CA GLY A 16 10.04 -16.91 14.47
C GLY A 16 11.26 -16.32 13.78
N ARG A 17 12.40 -16.55 14.42
CA ARG A 17 13.72 -16.26 13.87
C ARG A 17 14.71 -17.32 14.34
N ILE A 18 15.66 -17.65 13.49
CA ILE A 18 16.83 -18.49 13.76
C ILE A 18 18.01 -17.54 13.96
N ILE A 19 18.80 -17.77 15.01
CA ILE A 19 20.02 -17.01 15.29
C ILE A 19 21.19 -17.94 15.03
N ALA A 20 22.02 -17.62 14.02
CA ALA A 20 23.18 -18.41 13.63
C ALA A 20 24.33 -17.47 13.25
N ASP A 21 25.50 -17.61 13.87
CA ASP A 21 26.71 -16.83 13.59
C ASP A 21 26.45 -15.31 13.44
N SER A 22 25.76 -14.74 14.43
CA SER A 22 25.34 -13.32 14.46
C SER A 22 24.39 -12.88 13.35
N ARG A 23 23.84 -13.81 12.56
CA ARG A 23 22.78 -13.55 11.59
C ARG A 23 21.43 -13.93 12.17
N VAL A 24 20.42 -13.13 11.82
CA VAL A 24 19.02 -13.40 12.12
C VAL A 24 18.35 -13.84 10.82
N ILE A 25 17.84 -15.06 10.81
CA ILE A 25 17.12 -15.63 9.66
C ILE A 25 15.64 -15.74 10.05
N PRO A 26 14.70 -15.17 9.27
CA PRO A 26 13.27 -15.40 9.50
C PRO A 26 12.92 -16.88 9.48
N ILE A 27 11.89 -17.25 10.23
CA ILE A 27 11.20 -18.51 9.97
C ILE A 27 9.70 -18.28 10.08
N VAL A 28 8.96 -18.63 9.03
CA VAL A 28 7.50 -18.62 9.02
C VAL A 28 7.00 -19.98 8.56
N MET A 29 6.08 -20.56 9.32
CA MET A 29 5.44 -21.84 9.01
C MET A 29 3.93 -21.66 8.96
N PRO A 30 3.32 -21.57 7.76
CA PRO A 30 1.88 -21.60 7.63
C PRO A 30 1.34 -22.99 8.01
N ILE A 31 0.32 -22.98 8.87
CA ILE A 31 -0.43 -24.15 9.31
C ILE A 31 -1.86 -24.10 8.78
N TYR A 32 -2.32 -25.24 8.26
CA TYR A 32 -3.67 -25.40 7.73
C TYR A 32 -4.39 -26.54 8.46
N ASN A 33 -5.71 -26.45 8.51
CA ASN A 33 -6.56 -27.53 8.99
C ASN A 33 -7.15 -28.29 7.80
N GLY A 34 -6.60 -29.48 7.54
CA GLY A 34 -7.06 -30.37 6.47
C GLY A 34 -8.02 -31.45 6.98
N SER A 35 -8.41 -32.36 6.10
CA SER A 35 -9.30 -33.48 6.44
C SER A 35 -8.71 -34.46 7.47
N HIS A 36 -7.38 -34.51 7.59
CA HIS A 36 -6.66 -35.39 8.52
C HIS A 36 -6.08 -34.65 9.74
N GLY A 37 -6.49 -33.39 9.96
CA GLY A 37 -6.02 -32.55 11.06
C GLY A 37 -5.07 -31.43 10.62
N VAL A 38 -4.38 -30.85 11.59
CA VAL A 38 -3.49 -29.70 11.39
C VAL A 38 -2.15 -30.15 10.83
N TYR A 39 -1.69 -29.48 9.76
CA TYR A 39 -0.38 -29.74 9.16
C TYR A 39 0.34 -28.43 8.83
N VAL A 40 1.67 -28.51 8.77
CA VAL A 40 2.54 -27.43 8.27
C VAL A 40 2.64 -27.60 6.76
N ASP A 41 2.28 -26.57 6.01
CA ASP A 41 2.30 -26.60 4.53
C ASP A 41 3.73 -26.42 3.98
N THR A 42 4.48 -25.47 4.55
CA THR A 42 5.86 -25.18 4.12
C THR A 42 6.66 -24.49 5.23
N VAL A 43 7.96 -24.29 5.00
CA VAL A 43 8.85 -23.50 5.86
C VAL A 43 9.52 -22.41 5.03
N ILE A 44 9.34 -21.16 5.44
CA ILE A 44 9.78 -19.98 4.70
C ILE A 44 10.87 -19.28 5.49
N LEU A 45 12.06 -19.19 4.90
CA LEU A 45 13.26 -18.67 5.56
C LEU A 45 13.80 -17.39 4.90
N ALA A 46 13.40 -17.10 3.66
CA ALA A 46 13.90 -15.95 2.92
C ALA A 46 13.20 -14.66 3.40
N GLU A 47 14.00 -13.65 3.78
CA GLU A 47 13.49 -12.34 4.22
C GLU A 47 12.52 -11.70 3.21
N PRO A 48 12.77 -11.70 1.89
CA PRO A 48 11.83 -11.15 0.92
C PRO A 48 10.47 -11.85 0.92
N GLU A 49 10.45 -13.18 1.09
CA GLU A 49 9.21 -13.98 1.10
C GLU A 49 8.41 -13.73 2.39
N VAL A 50 9.09 -13.69 3.54
CA VAL A 50 8.45 -13.33 4.83
C VAL A 50 7.93 -11.89 4.81
N SER A 51 8.66 -10.98 4.14
CA SER A 51 8.26 -9.59 3.94
C SER A 51 6.96 -9.47 3.13
N ILE A 52 6.75 -10.34 2.14
CA ILE A 52 5.51 -10.43 1.36
C ILE A 52 4.36 -10.93 2.24
N ILE A 53 4.57 -11.95 3.07
CA ILE A 53 3.55 -12.50 3.98
C ILE A 53 3.06 -11.45 4.98
N LEU A 54 3.98 -10.64 5.52
CA LEU A 54 3.70 -9.49 6.38
C LEU A 54 3.51 -8.20 5.57
N GLY A 55 3.13 -8.34 4.29
CA GLY A 55 3.01 -7.27 3.31
C GLY A 55 1.71 -6.48 3.40
N PHE A 56 1.76 -5.26 2.88
CA PHE A 56 0.62 -4.33 2.80
C PHE A 56 -0.47 -4.77 1.80
N ALA A 57 -0.21 -5.79 0.98
CA ALA A 57 -1.18 -6.27 0.00
C ALA A 57 -2.15 -7.32 0.58
N TYR A 58 -1.92 -7.76 1.82
CA TYR A 58 -2.75 -8.77 2.48
C TYR A 58 -3.62 -8.15 3.57
N SER A 59 -4.67 -8.89 3.96
CA SER A 59 -5.43 -8.64 5.17
C SER A 59 -4.52 -8.68 6.41
N TYR A 60 -4.91 -7.93 7.44
CA TYR A 60 -4.15 -7.91 8.69
C TYR A 60 -4.29 -9.24 9.41
N PHE A 61 -3.25 -9.64 10.13
CA PHE A 61 -3.29 -10.80 10.99
C PHE A 61 -4.15 -10.53 12.21
N HIS A 62 -4.92 -11.54 12.60
CA HIS A 62 -5.48 -11.65 13.94
C HIS A 62 -4.47 -12.37 14.82
N VAL A 63 -3.94 -11.66 15.81
CA VAL A 63 -2.91 -12.14 16.72
C VAL A 63 -3.36 -11.79 18.14
N ASP A 64 -3.19 -12.71 19.09
CA ASP A 64 -3.36 -12.39 20.50
C ASP A 64 -2.11 -11.65 21.01
N VAL A 65 -2.23 -10.33 21.23
CA VAL A 65 -1.09 -9.45 21.52
C VAL A 65 -1.15 -8.98 22.96
N ILE A 66 -0.33 -9.61 23.82
CA ILE A 66 -0.17 -9.21 25.22
C ILE A 66 0.68 -7.93 25.34
N LYS A 67 1.81 -7.86 24.61
CA LYS A 67 2.75 -6.72 24.64
C LYS A 67 3.08 -6.26 23.22
N HIS A 68 2.36 -5.24 22.74
CA HIS A 68 2.48 -4.71 21.39
C HIS A 68 3.92 -4.34 21.00
N GLU A 69 4.62 -3.55 21.84
CA GLU A 69 5.97 -3.07 21.53
C GLU A 69 6.98 -4.21 21.43
N ALA A 70 6.87 -5.23 22.30
CA ALA A 70 7.74 -6.40 22.26
C ALA A 70 7.54 -7.20 20.97
N LEU A 71 6.29 -7.38 20.54
CA LEU A 71 5.98 -8.08 19.30
C LEU A 71 6.46 -7.31 18.06
N VAL A 72 6.23 -6.00 18.01
CA VAL A 72 6.71 -5.15 16.90
C VAL A 72 8.24 -5.12 16.86
N SER A 73 8.90 -4.99 18.01
CA SER A 73 10.36 -5.05 18.10
C SER A 73 10.91 -6.40 17.63
N PHE A 74 10.26 -7.50 18.01
CA PHE A 74 10.61 -8.83 17.50
C PHE A 74 10.49 -8.89 15.98
N LEU A 75 9.36 -8.47 15.40
CA LEU A 75 9.16 -8.48 13.94
C LEU A 75 10.17 -7.60 13.21
N GLN A 76 10.57 -6.46 13.80
CA GLN A 76 11.60 -5.59 13.26
C GLN A 76 12.98 -6.25 13.22
N THR A 77 13.29 -7.15 14.15
CA THR A 77 14.54 -7.91 14.07
C THR A 77 14.56 -8.93 12.94
N THR A 78 13.37 -9.39 12.52
CA THR A 78 13.21 -10.35 11.43
C THR A 78 13.10 -9.65 10.07
N LEU A 79 12.57 -8.43 10.04
CA LEU A 79 12.33 -7.63 8.84
C LEU A 79 12.88 -6.20 9.02
N PRO A 80 14.21 -6.03 9.13
CA PRO A 80 14.83 -4.74 9.49
C PRO A 80 14.62 -3.66 8.42
N ALA A 81 14.42 -4.05 7.16
CA ALA A 81 14.17 -3.09 6.08
C ALA A 81 12.74 -2.53 6.08
N LYS A 82 11.78 -3.14 6.82
CA LYS A 82 10.40 -2.65 6.86
C LYS A 82 10.27 -1.46 7.81
N PRO A 83 9.57 -0.39 7.42
CA PRO A 83 9.20 0.67 8.35
C PRO A 83 8.38 0.12 9.52
N VAL A 84 8.63 0.61 10.74
CA VAL A 84 7.93 0.16 11.97
C VAL A 84 6.40 0.22 11.86
N SER A 85 5.86 1.15 11.06
CA SER A 85 4.43 1.25 10.81
C SER A 85 3.84 0.00 10.13
N GLU A 86 4.62 -0.69 9.29
CA GLU A 86 4.12 -1.88 8.56
C GLU A 86 3.86 -3.05 9.51
N PRO A 87 4.80 -3.47 10.40
CA PRO A 87 4.50 -4.47 11.41
C PRO A 87 3.30 -4.11 12.27
N CYS A 88 3.21 -2.88 12.79
CA CYS A 88 2.06 -2.42 13.59
C CYS A 88 0.72 -2.65 12.85
N THR A 89 0.67 -2.25 11.59
CA THR A 89 -0.53 -2.45 10.75
C THR A 89 -0.77 -3.94 10.49
N SER A 90 0.28 -4.72 10.20
CA SER A 90 0.17 -6.14 9.85
C SER A 90 -0.41 -6.99 10.97
N ILE A 91 -0.20 -6.63 12.24
CA ILE A 91 -0.78 -7.30 13.42
C ILE A 91 -2.14 -6.75 13.85
N GLY A 92 -2.79 -5.94 12.99
CA GLY A 92 -4.14 -5.42 13.23
C GLY A 92 -4.22 -4.04 13.89
N PHE A 93 -3.10 -3.45 14.31
CA PHE A 93 -3.07 -2.13 14.97
C PHE A 93 -2.98 -0.98 13.95
N ASN A 94 -3.87 -0.98 12.97
CA ASN A 94 -3.84 -0.04 11.83
C ASN A 94 -3.87 1.44 12.23
N ARG A 95 -4.65 1.84 13.25
CA ARG A 95 -4.69 3.22 13.76
C ARG A 95 -3.35 3.65 14.37
N HIS A 96 -2.71 2.75 15.10
CA HIS A 96 -1.39 3.00 15.67
C HIS A 96 -0.32 3.02 14.57
N GLY A 97 -0.36 2.07 13.64
CA GLY A 97 0.49 2.04 12.45
C GLY A 97 0.39 3.33 11.63
N LYS A 98 -0.81 3.86 11.44
CA LYS A 98 -1.06 5.16 10.80
C LYS A 98 -0.37 6.33 11.55
N THR A 99 -0.41 6.32 12.87
CA THR A 99 0.27 7.34 13.70
C THR A 99 1.79 7.27 13.58
N VAL A 100 2.35 6.05 13.66
CA VAL A 100 3.79 5.81 13.48
C VAL A 100 4.24 6.21 12.07
N PHE A 101 3.46 5.84 11.05
CA PHE A 101 3.69 6.23 9.67
C PHE A 101 3.68 7.75 9.51
N TYR A 102 2.68 8.44 10.06
CA TYR A 102 2.57 9.89 9.95
C TYR A 102 3.77 10.61 10.57
N ARG A 103 4.23 10.17 11.74
CA ARG A 103 5.44 10.71 12.38
C ARG A 103 6.68 10.52 11.51
N ALA A 104 6.86 9.33 10.93
CA ALA A 104 7.97 9.03 10.05
C ALA A 104 7.90 9.86 8.75
N LEU A 105 6.72 9.98 8.14
CA LEU A 105 6.49 10.80 6.96
C LEU A 105 6.78 12.27 7.24
N HIS A 106 6.26 12.82 8.35
CA HIS A 106 6.47 14.21 8.72
C HIS A 106 7.97 14.49 8.90
N ARG A 107 8.69 13.62 9.62
CA ARG A 107 10.15 13.72 9.76
C ARG A 107 10.85 13.71 8.40
N PHE A 108 10.52 12.73 7.55
CA PHE A 108 11.11 12.60 6.21
C PHE A 108 10.86 13.85 5.35
N VAL A 109 9.66 14.46 5.43
CA VAL A 109 9.34 15.68 4.70
C VAL A 109 10.06 16.91 5.27
N HIS A 110 10.40 16.95 6.55
CA HIS A 110 11.21 18.05 7.11
C HIS A 110 12.69 17.90 6.78
N GLU A 111 13.22 16.67 6.80
CA GLU A 111 14.65 16.40 6.58
C GLU A 111 15.03 16.33 5.09
N ALA A 112 14.17 15.80 4.24
CA ALA A 112 14.47 15.69 2.81
C ALA A 112 14.62 17.09 2.19
N HIS A 113 15.40 17.25 1.13
CA HIS A 113 15.41 18.48 0.31
C HIS A 113 14.50 18.41 -0.91
N GLU A 114 13.98 17.21 -1.17
CA GLU A 114 13.13 16.89 -2.32
C GLU A 114 11.73 17.49 -2.19
N LYS A 115 11.05 17.61 -3.33
CA LYS A 115 9.68 18.14 -3.42
C LYS A 115 8.68 17.06 -3.78
N PHE A 116 7.45 17.24 -3.34
CA PHE A 116 6.30 16.52 -3.88
C PHE A 116 6.13 16.85 -5.36
N VAL A 117 6.17 15.80 -6.18
CA VAL A 117 6.03 15.81 -7.63
C VAL A 117 4.88 14.91 -8.04
N ILE A 118 4.28 15.20 -9.19
CA ILE A 118 3.28 14.32 -9.78
C ILE A 118 3.91 12.94 -10.01
N ALA A 119 3.20 11.88 -9.63
CA ALA A 119 3.72 10.52 -9.74
C ALA A 119 3.90 10.15 -11.22
N PRO A 120 4.97 9.41 -11.57
CA PRO A 120 5.18 8.97 -12.94
C PRO A 120 4.05 8.02 -13.39
N GLY A 121 3.63 8.14 -14.64
CA GLY A 121 2.59 7.31 -15.24
C GLY A 121 1.56 8.11 -16.05
N LYS A 122 0.52 7.40 -16.51
CA LYS A 122 -0.60 8.04 -17.23
C LYS A 122 -1.43 8.88 -16.28
N GLU A 123 -1.86 10.04 -16.75
CA GLU A 123 -2.73 10.91 -15.97
C GLU A 123 -4.04 10.20 -15.56
N GLY A 124 -4.35 10.26 -14.26
CA GLY A 124 -5.60 9.77 -13.72
C GLY A 124 -6.77 10.70 -14.03
N ALA A 125 -7.85 10.14 -14.59
CA ALA A 125 -9.12 10.86 -14.77
C ALA A 125 -9.79 11.21 -13.43
N VAL A 126 -9.52 10.44 -12.36
CA VAL A 126 -10.26 10.52 -11.08
C VAL A 126 -9.44 11.13 -9.95
N MET A 127 -8.13 10.89 -9.95
CA MET A 127 -7.22 11.21 -8.84
C MET A 127 -6.05 12.05 -9.34
N ILE A 128 -5.62 13.00 -8.51
CA ILE A 128 -4.28 13.59 -8.58
C ILE A 128 -3.37 12.68 -7.75
N VAL A 129 -2.40 12.04 -8.42
CA VAL A 129 -1.44 11.15 -7.77
C VAL A 129 -0.08 11.82 -7.74
N PHE A 130 0.50 11.93 -6.55
CA PHE A 130 1.81 12.54 -6.34
C PHE A 130 2.66 11.72 -5.38
N THR A 131 3.96 11.96 -5.38
CA THR A 131 4.94 11.27 -4.55
C THR A 131 6.11 12.21 -4.28
N MET A 132 7.04 11.80 -3.44
CA MET A 132 8.31 12.51 -3.24
C MET A 132 9.44 11.54 -3.61
N PRO A 133 10.48 11.98 -4.34
CA PRO A 133 11.66 11.16 -4.57
C PRO A 133 12.22 10.61 -3.25
N GLY A 134 12.63 9.33 -3.25
CA GLY A 134 13.05 8.61 -2.04
C GLY A 134 11.91 8.12 -1.13
N CYS A 135 10.66 8.53 -1.38
CA CYS A 135 9.50 8.01 -0.65
C CYS A 135 8.94 6.75 -1.32
N ASN A 136 8.66 5.73 -0.51
CA ASN A 136 8.04 4.47 -0.96
C ASN A 136 6.51 4.53 -1.00
N PHE A 137 5.93 5.74 -0.99
CA PHE A 137 4.48 5.96 -0.92
C PHE A 137 4.01 6.93 -2.01
N VAL A 138 2.78 6.72 -2.45
CA VAL A 138 2.04 7.65 -3.31
C VAL A 138 0.87 8.22 -2.54
N PHE A 139 0.58 9.48 -2.81
CA PHE A 139 -0.50 10.27 -2.23
C PHE A 139 -1.53 10.52 -3.32
N LYS A 140 -2.80 10.31 -2.99
CA LYS A 140 -3.92 10.37 -3.94
C LYS A 140 -4.99 11.29 -3.40
N VAL A 141 -5.26 12.37 -4.11
CA VAL A 141 -6.35 13.30 -3.82
C VAL A 141 -7.41 13.14 -4.89
N VAL A 142 -8.67 12.97 -4.49
CA VAL A 142 -9.79 12.87 -5.43
C VAL A 142 -10.02 14.22 -6.09
N LYS A 143 -10.20 14.24 -7.41
CA LYS A 143 -10.55 15.48 -8.11
C LYS A 143 -11.98 15.90 -7.75
N ASP A 144 -12.23 17.19 -7.57
CA ASP A 144 -13.57 17.74 -7.30
C ASP A 144 -14.55 17.39 -8.44
N ARG A 145 -14.03 17.41 -9.67
CA ARG A 145 -14.72 16.96 -10.86
C ARG A 145 -13.92 15.81 -11.46
N PRO A 146 -14.20 14.56 -11.05
CA PRO A 146 -13.65 13.39 -11.71
C PRO A 146 -14.01 13.45 -13.20
N CYS A 147 -13.17 12.87 -14.05
CA CYS A 147 -13.33 12.78 -15.49
C CYS A 147 -12.87 14.00 -16.31
N PHE A 148 -12.25 14.99 -15.68
CA PHE A 148 -11.53 16.06 -16.37
C PHE A 148 -10.01 15.85 -16.27
N LEU A 149 -9.38 15.62 -17.42
CA LEU A 149 -7.93 15.51 -17.55
C LEU A 149 -7.29 16.89 -17.75
N ARG A 150 -6.05 17.06 -17.27
CA ARG A 150 -5.23 18.26 -17.47
C ARG A 150 -4.89 18.45 -18.95
N SER A 151 -4.79 17.34 -19.70
CA SER A 151 -4.65 17.35 -21.17
C SER A 151 -5.85 17.92 -21.91
N ARG A 152 -6.97 18.22 -21.22
CA ARG A 152 -8.27 18.62 -21.80
C ARG A 152 -8.93 17.55 -22.69
N GLU A 153 -8.42 16.33 -22.67
CA GLU A 153 -9.07 15.18 -23.32
C GLU A 153 -10.31 14.76 -22.53
N LEU A 154 -11.41 14.49 -23.25
CA LEU A 154 -12.60 13.90 -22.65
C LEU A 154 -12.36 12.43 -22.36
N THR A 155 -12.56 12.02 -21.10
CA THR A 155 -12.68 10.60 -20.78
C THR A 155 -14.16 10.18 -20.85
N PRO A 156 -14.47 8.98 -21.36
CA PRO A 156 -15.83 8.45 -21.35
C PRO A 156 -16.33 8.06 -19.95
N LYS A 157 -15.49 8.20 -18.91
CA LYS A 157 -15.88 7.86 -17.54
C LYS A 157 -16.91 8.87 -17.03
N ALA A 158 -17.94 8.37 -16.36
CA ALA A 158 -18.88 9.17 -15.57
C ALA A 158 -18.88 8.59 -14.15
N ILE A 159 -18.23 9.30 -13.22
CA ILE A 159 -18.19 8.89 -11.80
C ILE A 159 -18.17 10.14 -10.92
N THR A 160 -18.91 10.11 -9.82
CA THR A 160 -18.90 11.20 -8.83
C THR A 160 -17.85 10.95 -7.76
N GLN A 161 -17.41 12.01 -7.08
CA GLN A 161 -16.49 11.90 -5.95
C GLN A 161 -17.03 10.95 -4.86
N LYS A 162 -18.34 10.99 -4.57
CA LYS A 162 -19.00 10.09 -3.62
C LYS A 162 -18.86 8.62 -4.03
N GLN A 163 -19.09 8.29 -5.29
CA GLN A 163 -18.93 6.93 -5.82
C GLN A 163 -17.46 6.46 -5.78
N VAL A 164 -16.49 7.38 -5.91
CA VAL A 164 -15.08 7.04 -5.75
C VAL A 164 -14.79 6.66 -4.30
N VAL A 165 -15.23 7.47 -3.33
CA VAL A 165 -15.06 7.19 -1.90
C VAL A 165 -15.74 5.88 -1.51
N GLU A 166 -16.96 5.62 -1.97
CA GLU A 166 -17.68 4.36 -1.72
C GLU A 166 -16.90 3.14 -2.23
N LYS A 167 -16.27 3.24 -3.42
CA LYS A 167 -15.43 2.17 -3.96
C LYS A 167 -14.16 1.95 -3.15
N TYR A 168 -13.52 3.02 -2.67
CA TYR A 168 -12.36 2.88 -1.77
C TYR A 168 -12.76 2.20 -0.46
N ASN A 169 -13.86 2.63 0.14
CA ASN A 169 -14.40 2.00 1.34
C ASN A 169 -14.72 0.52 1.12
N PHE A 170 -15.31 0.18 -0.03
CA PHE A 170 -15.57 -1.21 -0.40
C PHE A 170 -14.29 -2.05 -0.49
N VAL A 171 -13.22 -1.52 -1.09
CA VAL A 171 -11.92 -2.21 -1.18
C VAL A 171 -11.27 -2.37 0.19
N CYS A 172 -11.31 -1.33 1.04
CA CYS A 172 -10.66 -1.36 2.35
C CYS A 172 -11.23 -2.43 3.29
N HIS A 173 -12.52 -2.76 3.16
CA HIS A 173 -13.22 -3.73 4.02
C HIS A 173 -13.27 -5.15 3.46
N ARG A 174 -12.65 -5.39 2.29
CA ARG A 174 -12.57 -6.71 1.69
C ARG A 174 -11.21 -7.34 1.94
N ASP A 175 -11.18 -8.67 1.91
CA ASP A 175 -9.92 -9.37 1.82
C ASP A 175 -9.19 -8.95 0.54
N ARG A 176 -7.90 -8.65 0.69
CA ARG A 176 -7.05 -8.14 -0.37
C ARG A 176 -6.27 -9.24 -1.08
N VAL A 177 -6.19 -10.43 -0.49
CA VAL A 177 -5.50 -11.65 -0.99
C VAL A 177 -4.09 -11.45 -1.57
N GLY A 178 -3.39 -10.37 -1.20
CA GLY A 178 -2.09 -10.05 -1.79
C GLY A 178 -2.16 -9.36 -3.15
N ARG A 179 -3.36 -9.01 -3.65
CA ARG A 179 -3.58 -8.43 -4.99
C ARG A 179 -4.01 -6.95 -4.96
N LEU A 180 -4.48 -6.45 -3.82
CA LEU A 180 -4.91 -5.06 -3.65
C LEU A 180 -4.02 -4.36 -2.63
N VAL A 181 -3.53 -3.17 -2.97
CA VAL A 181 -2.66 -2.36 -2.10
C VAL A 181 -3.49 -1.74 -0.97
N ASP A 182 -3.08 -1.95 0.29
CA ASP A 182 -3.71 -1.28 1.43
C ASP A 182 -3.64 0.24 1.30
N THR A 183 -4.71 0.89 1.74
CA THR A 183 -4.93 2.31 1.58
C THR A 183 -5.18 2.96 2.93
N GLN A 184 -4.36 3.94 3.28
CA GLN A 184 -4.55 4.72 4.49
C GLN A 184 -5.15 6.07 4.15
N GLU A 185 -6.34 6.34 4.67
CA GLU A 185 -6.99 7.64 4.56
C GLU A 185 -6.36 8.63 5.55
N PHE A 186 -6.12 9.86 5.13
CA PHE A 186 -5.60 10.96 5.95
C PHE A 186 -6.41 12.23 5.73
N GLU A 187 -6.51 13.02 6.79
CA GLU A 187 -7.23 14.29 6.79
C GLU A 187 -6.35 15.42 7.28
N ASN A 188 -6.56 16.60 6.71
CA ASN A 188 -5.93 17.86 7.09
C ASN A 188 -4.39 17.80 7.19
N LEU A 189 -3.75 17.16 6.22
CA LEU A 189 -2.29 17.15 6.15
C LEU A 189 -1.78 18.52 5.71
N ARG A 190 -0.90 19.11 6.53
CA ARG A 190 -0.34 20.44 6.32
C ARG A 190 1.16 20.36 6.07
N PHE A 191 1.61 20.88 4.92
CA PHE A 191 3.02 20.96 4.56
C PHE A 191 3.36 22.32 3.96
N GLY A 192 4.60 22.77 4.10
CA GLY A 192 5.05 24.03 3.51
C GLY A 192 4.97 24.00 1.98
N LYS A 193 4.50 25.09 1.37
CA LYS A 193 4.34 25.24 -0.09
C LYS A 193 5.64 25.02 -0.85
N ILE A 194 6.78 25.36 -0.24
CA ILE A 194 8.12 25.11 -0.77
C ILE A 194 8.40 23.63 -1.04
N ARG A 195 7.72 22.73 -0.31
CA ARG A 195 7.82 21.27 -0.46
C ARG A 195 7.08 20.73 -1.67
N PHE A 196 6.37 21.56 -2.42
CA PHE A 196 5.64 21.13 -3.60
C PHE A 196 6.26 21.68 -4.88
N SER A 197 6.30 20.86 -5.91
CA SER A 197 6.72 21.29 -7.23
C SER A 197 5.69 22.24 -7.85
N LYS A 198 6.15 23.21 -8.63
CA LYS A 198 5.28 24.16 -9.34
C LYS A 198 4.23 23.46 -10.23
N PRO A 199 4.54 22.37 -10.96
CA PRO A 199 3.54 21.60 -11.69
C PRO A 199 2.42 21.05 -10.79
N LEU A 200 2.76 20.43 -9.66
CA LEU A 200 1.76 19.86 -8.75
C LEU A 200 0.84 20.93 -8.13
N LEU A 201 1.40 22.08 -7.74
CA LEU A 201 0.61 23.21 -7.23
C LEU A 201 -0.39 23.73 -8.28
N ARG A 202 0.02 23.77 -9.56
CA ARG A 202 -0.85 24.15 -10.67
C ARG A 202 -1.96 23.15 -10.92
N ASP A 203 -1.78 21.88 -10.57
CA ASP A 203 -2.80 20.84 -10.72
C ASP A 203 -3.85 20.87 -9.60
N PHE A 204 -3.44 21.15 -8.35
CA PHE A 204 -4.37 21.27 -7.24
C PHE A 204 -5.36 22.42 -7.45
N ALA A 205 -4.87 23.57 -7.91
CA ALA A 205 -5.68 24.79 -8.03
C ALA A 205 -6.96 24.66 -8.89
N PRO A 206 -6.98 23.98 -10.05
CA PRO A 206 -8.21 23.78 -10.82
C PRO A 206 -8.95 22.47 -10.48
N ALA A 207 -8.26 21.42 -10.07
CA ALA A 207 -8.83 20.07 -10.03
C ALA A 207 -9.23 19.56 -8.64
N ALA A 208 -8.77 20.20 -7.55
CA ALA A 208 -9.05 19.75 -6.19
C ALA A 208 -9.22 20.93 -5.20
N LYS A 209 -9.91 22.00 -5.60
CA LYS A 209 -10.18 23.18 -4.75
C LYS A 209 -10.96 22.83 -3.49
N GLY A 210 -11.86 21.85 -3.57
CA GLY A 210 -12.66 21.41 -2.43
C GLY A 210 -11.84 20.65 -1.39
N LEU A 211 -10.73 20.03 -1.79
CA LEU A 211 -9.90 19.19 -0.92
C LEU A 211 -8.50 19.76 -0.64
N VAL A 212 -8.07 20.79 -1.34
CA VAL A 212 -6.76 21.42 -1.17
C VAL A 212 -6.90 22.92 -1.03
N SER A 213 -6.46 23.46 0.10
CA SER A 213 -6.42 24.89 0.38
C SER A 213 -4.99 25.41 0.48
N PHE A 214 -4.83 26.70 0.19
CA PHE A 214 -3.55 27.41 0.26
C PHE A 214 -3.64 28.46 1.38
N GLU A 215 -2.98 28.20 2.50
CA GLU A 215 -3.02 29.02 3.71
C GLU A 215 -1.65 29.66 3.96
N GLY A 216 -1.46 30.89 3.48
CA GLY A 216 -0.16 31.56 3.50
C GLY A 216 0.91 30.74 2.77
N ASP A 217 1.98 30.37 3.47
CA ASP A 217 3.06 29.53 2.95
C ASP A 217 2.82 28.02 3.11
N HIS A 218 1.60 27.60 3.40
CA HIS A 218 1.26 26.20 3.60
C HIS A 218 0.23 25.71 2.57
N VAL A 219 0.31 24.43 2.24
CA VAL A 219 -0.70 23.68 1.51
C VAL A 219 -1.36 22.75 2.52
N VAL A 220 -2.69 22.85 2.65
CA VAL A 220 -3.49 21.95 3.49
C VAL A 220 -4.29 21.04 2.57
N ILE A 221 -4.11 19.74 2.75
CA ILE A 221 -4.84 18.69 2.03
C ILE A 221 -5.86 18.12 2.99
N HIS A 222 -7.13 18.51 2.82
CA HIS A 222 -8.23 18.15 3.72
C HIS A 222 -8.53 16.66 3.71
N HIS A 223 -8.35 16.00 2.56
CA HIS A 223 -8.57 14.57 2.43
C HIS A 223 -7.65 13.97 1.37
N LEU A 224 -7.00 12.86 1.71
CA LEU A 224 -6.20 12.09 0.77
C LEU A 224 -6.08 10.63 1.18
N TYR A 225 -5.70 9.81 0.22
CA TYR A 225 -5.30 8.43 0.44
C TYR A 225 -3.79 8.28 0.25
N VAL A 226 -3.16 7.51 1.12
CA VAL A 226 -1.76 7.10 1.04
C VAL A 226 -1.70 5.62 0.76
N GLN A 227 -0.89 5.24 -0.23
CA GLN A 227 -0.69 3.85 -0.61
C GLN A 227 0.80 3.57 -0.82
N ARG A 228 1.19 2.30 -0.69
CA ARG A 228 2.53 1.90 -1.11
C ARG A 228 2.71 2.18 -2.60
N LYS A 229 3.87 2.74 -2.95
CA LYS A 229 4.26 2.92 -4.35
C LYS A 229 4.60 1.55 -4.94
N VAL A 230 3.90 1.19 -6.01
CA VAL A 230 4.18 0.02 -6.86
C VAL A 230 4.59 0.48 -8.25
N ASN A 231 5.36 -0.34 -8.95
CA ASN A 231 5.72 -0.06 -10.34
C ASN A 231 4.53 -0.45 -11.24
N PRO A 232 3.99 0.48 -12.04
CA PRO A 232 2.88 0.16 -12.93
C PRO A 232 3.24 -0.96 -13.91
N LEU A 233 2.38 -1.97 -14.01
CA LEU A 233 2.56 -3.13 -14.89
C LEU A 233 3.00 -2.79 -16.34
N PRO A 234 2.42 -1.77 -17.02
CA PRO A 234 2.88 -1.41 -18.37
C PRO A 234 4.34 -0.99 -18.40
N ILE A 235 4.85 -0.34 -17.35
CA ILE A 235 6.25 0.08 -17.27
C ILE A 235 7.15 -1.16 -17.13
N CYS A 236 6.76 -2.13 -16.28
CA CYS A 236 7.50 -3.37 -16.07
C CYS A 236 7.63 -4.19 -17.37
N VAL A 237 6.56 -4.28 -18.18
CA VAL A 237 6.58 -5.06 -19.42
C VAL A 237 7.30 -4.33 -20.56
N LEU A 238 7.16 -3.01 -20.66
CA LEU A 238 7.71 -2.24 -21.78
C LEU A 238 9.19 -1.88 -21.63
N HIS A 239 9.70 -1.76 -20.40
CA HIS A 239 11.07 -1.32 -20.15
C HIS A 239 12.05 -2.44 -19.79
N ASP A 240 11.55 -3.61 -19.39
CA ASP A 240 12.42 -4.74 -19.10
C ASP A 240 12.89 -5.39 -20.41
N LYS A 241 14.18 -5.73 -20.48
CA LYS A 241 14.78 -6.43 -21.63
C LYS A 241 14.92 -7.94 -21.40
N ASN A 242 14.68 -8.40 -20.17
CA ASN A 242 14.82 -9.79 -19.79
C ASN A 242 13.50 -10.53 -20.01
N HIS A 243 13.49 -11.43 -20.99
CA HIS A 243 12.33 -12.25 -21.33
C HIS A 243 11.79 -13.08 -20.17
N GLU A 244 12.64 -13.59 -19.28
CA GLU A 244 12.21 -14.38 -18.12
C GLU A 244 11.50 -13.51 -17.07
N SER A 245 11.96 -12.28 -16.88
CA SER A 245 11.31 -11.31 -15.99
C SER A 245 9.92 -10.95 -16.51
N ILE A 246 9.81 -10.64 -17.80
CA ILE A 246 8.53 -10.36 -18.46
C ILE A 246 7.59 -11.57 -18.34
N ARG A 247 8.09 -12.79 -18.58
CA ARG A 247 7.30 -14.02 -18.46
C ARG A 247 6.73 -14.17 -17.05
N LYS A 248 7.53 -13.97 -16.01
CA LYS A 248 7.08 -14.03 -14.61
C LYS A 248 5.98 -13.01 -14.32
N VAL A 249 6.16 -11.77 -14.78
CA VAL A 249 5.18 -10.69 -14.62
C VAL A 249 3.85 -11.01 -15.30
N VAL A 250 3.89 -11.57 -16.52
CA VAL A 250 2.68 -11.95 -17.26
C VAL A 250 1.96 -13.13 -16.59
N ILE A 251 2.71 -14.12 -16.11
CA ILE A 251 2.15 -15.26 -15.36
C ILE A 251 1.49 -14.77 -14.07
N ASP A 252 2.17 -13.90 -13.31
CA ASP A 252 1.63 -13.34 -12.07
C ASP A 252 0.37 -12.51 -12.32
N PHE A 253 0.33 -11.73 -13.41
CA PHE A 253 -0.90 -11.05 -13.83
C PHE A 253 -2.04 -12.04 -14.13
N GLY A 254 -1.74 -13.18 -14.73
CA GLY A 254 -2.71 -14.27 -14.93
C GLY A 254 -3.25 -14.83 -13.61
N TYR A 255 -2.40 -15.03 -12.61
CA TYR A 255 -2.82 -15.43 -11.27
C TYR A 255 -3.63 -14.35 -10.57
N PHE A 256 -3.23 -13.07 -10.69
CA PHE A 256 -4.00 -11.93 -10.20
C PHE A 256 -5.45 -11.94 -10.70
N LEU A 257 -5.67 -12.22 -11.99
CA LEU A 257 -7.02 -12.31 -12.55
C LEU A 257 -7.82 -13.48 -11.94
N LYS A 258 -7.18 -14.65 -11.77
CA LYS A 258 -7.81 -15.81 -11.16
C LYS A 258 -8.19 -15.56 -9.70
N ASP A 259 -7.28 -14.96 -8.93
CA ASP A 259 -7.46 -14.70 -7.50
C ASP A 259 -8.59 -13.70 -7.24
N LEU A 260 -8.69 -12.65 -8.07
CA LEU A 260 -9.81 -11.71 -8.02
C LEU A 260 -11.14 -12.37 -8.38
N ALA A 261 -11.16 -13.20 -9.42
CA ALA A 261 -12.35 -13.93 -9.84
C ALA A 261 -12.84 -14.90 -8.76
N ALA A 262 -11.93 -15.59 -8.07
CA ALA A 262 -12.24 -16.49 -6.96
C ALA A 262 -12.94 -15.77 -5.79
N GLN A 263 -12.73 -14.47 -5.62
CA GLN A 263 -13.43 -13.63 -4.64
C GLN A 263 -14.73 -12.98 -5.18
N GLY A 264 -15.17 -13.38 -6.36
CA GLY A 264 -16.33 -12.77 -7.01
C GLY A 264 -16.07 -11.31 -7.41
N SER A 265 -14.85 -10.98 -7.83
CA SER A 265 -14.47 -9.65 -8.30
C SER A 265 -13.82 -9.69 -9.68
N SER A 266 -13.87 -8.57 -10.39
CA SER A 266 -13.16 -8.41 -11.66
C SER A 266 -12.25 -7.18 -11.60
N PRO A 267 -11.22 -7.06 -12.46
CA PRO A 267 -10.45 -5.83 -12.59
C PRO A 267 -11.33 -4.60 -12.86
N ALA A 268 -12.44 -4.79 -13.60
CA ALA A 268 -13.41 -3.74 -13.88
C ALA A 268 -14.17 -3.27 -12.62
N THR A 269 -14.40 -4.16 -11.65
CA THR A 269 -14.95 -3.80 -10.34
C THR A 269 -14.06 -2.75 -9.66
N PHE A 270 -12.73 -2.86 -9.85
CA PHE A 270 -11.73 -1.97 -9.28
C PHE A 270 -11.17 -0.96 -10.30
N SER A 271 -11.98 -0.49 -11.27
CA SER A 271 -11.62 0.48 -12.34
C SER A 271 -11.13 1.88 -11.87
N ILE A 272 -10.60 1.97 -10.66
CA ILE A 272 -9.86 3.09 -10.11
C ILE A 272 -8.36 2.80 -10.30
N PRO A 273 -7.64 3.63 -11.08
CA PRO A 273 -6.22 3.43 -11.32
C PRO A 273 -5.38 3.35 -10.02
N GLY A 274 -4.57 2.29 -9.91
CA GLY A 274 -3.52 2.14 -8.90
C GLY A 274 -3.96 1.56 -7.56
N ILE A 275 -5.07 0.82 -7.50
CA ILE A 275 -5.42 -0.02 -6.34
C ILE A 275 -4.76 -1.41 -6.43
N MET A 276 -4.40 -1.84 -7.64
CA MET A 276 -3.80 -3.16 -7.90
C MET A 276 -2.32 -3.15 -7.52
N ALA A 277 -1.89 -4.21 -6.82
CA ALA A 277 -0.52 -4.41 -6.35
C ALA A 277 0.40 -4.94 -7.45
#